data_AF-A0A528V4C4-F1
#
_entry.id   AF-A0A528V4C4-F1
#
_cell.length_a   1.000
_cell.length_b   1.000
_cell.length_c   1.000
_cell.angle_alpha   90.00
_cell.angle_beta   90.00
_cell.angle_gamma   90.00
#
_symmetry.space_group_name_H-M   'P 1'
#
loop_
_entity.id
_entity.type
_entity.pdbx_description
1 polymer ?
#
loop_
_entity_poly.entity_id
_entity_poly.type
_entity_poly.pdbx_seq_one_letter_code
_entity_poly.pdbx_strand_id
1 'polypeptide(L)'
;WHAFAERQDLAAALAGHVAGRLTNAIAERGTALLAVSGGTTPAKFFASLSSIPIAWNKVTVTLVDERCVPASSPRSNAGLVAANLLQHAAAAARFVPLYQ
;
A
#
# COMPACT_ATOMS: atom_id res chain seq x y z
N TRP A 1 -9.61 -18.96 -1.17
CA TRP A 1 -8.34 -19.33 -0.51
C TRP A 1 -7.28 -19.41 -1.58
N HIS A 2 -6.19 -18.65 -1.46
CA HIS A 2 -5.07 -18.66 -2.41
C HIS A 2 -3.81 -19.12 -1.69
N ALA A 3 -3.20 -20.20 -2.15
CA ALA A 3 -1.97 -20.75 -1.58
C ALA A 3 -0.81 -20.52 -2.56
N PHE A 4 0.35 -20.17 -2.01
CA PHE A 4 1.58 -19.93 -2.74
C PHE A 4 2.72 -20.66 -2.04
N ALA A 5 3.66 -21.19 -2.81
CA ALA A 5 4.83 -21.86 -2.24
C ALA A 5 5.75 -20.86 -1.53
N GLU A 6 5.96 -19.69 -2.14
CA GLU A 6 6.87 -18.67 -1.63
C GLU A 6 6.17 -17.36 -1.26
N ARG A 7 6.72 -16.67 -0.25
CA ARG A 7 6.19 -15.37 0.20
C ARG A 7 6.29 -14.28 -0.87
N GLN A 8 7.25 -14.41 -1.79
CA GLN A 8 7.45 -13.48 -2.89
C GLN A 8 6.35 -13.63 -3.95
N ASP A 9 5.96 -14.86 -4.27
CA ASP A 9 4.87 -15.12 -5.21
C ASP A 9 3.53 -14.62 -4.66
N LEU A 10 3.29 -14.85 -3.36
CA LEU A 10 2.14 -14.29 -2.66
C LEU A 10 2.12 -12.75 -2.75
N ALA A 11 3.25 -12.10 -2.50
CA ALA A 11 3.36 -10.64 -2.53
C ALA A 11 3.10 -10.07 -3.93
N ALA A 12 3.68 -10.68 -4.97
CA ALA A 12 3.49 -10.25 -6.35
C ALA A 12 2.05 -10.48 -6.83
N ALA A 13 1.46 -11.64 -6.52
CA ALA A 13 0.09 -11.95 -6.88
C ALA A 13 -0.90 -11.00 -6.19
N LEU A 14 -0.70 -10.73 -4.89
CA LEU A 14 -1.53 -9.78 -4.15
C LEU A 14 -1.37 -8.35 -4.68
N ALA A 15 -0.15 -7.93 -5.00
CA ALA A 15 0.13 -6.63 -5.61
C ALA A 15 -0.59 -6.45 -6.94
N GLY A 16 -0.49 -7.44 -7.84
CA GLY A 16 -1.22 -7.43 -9.11
C GLY A 16 -2.72 -7.37 -8.93
N HIS A 17 -3.27 -8.17 -8.01
CA HIS A 17 -4.70 -8.18 -7.72
C HIS A 17 -5.19 -6.81 -7.19
N VAL A 18 -4.50 -6.25 -6.21
CA VAL A 18 -4.84 -4.94 -5.63
C VAL A 18 -4.70 -3.83 -6.67
N ALA A 19 -3.63 -3.82 -7.47
CA ALA A 19 -3.46 -2.85 -8.54
C ALA A 19 -4.60 -2.91 -9.57
N GLY A 20 -5.03 -4.11 -9.97
CA GLY A 20 -6.19 -4.28 -10.85
C GLY A 20 -7.47 -3.70 -10.24
N ARG A 21 -7.71 -3.93 -8.95
CA ARG A 21 -8.87 -3.37 -8.23
C ARG A 21 -8.82 -1.84 -8.14
N LEU A 22 -7.64 -1.27 -7.90
CA LEU A 22 -7.44 0.18 -7.87
C LEU A 22 -7.65 0.81 -9.26
N THR A 23 -7.10 0.20 -10.30
CA THR A 23 -7.30 0.64 -11.69
C THR A 23 -8.78 0.64 -12.07
N ASN A 24 -9.52 -0.43 -11.75
CA ASN A 24 -10.95 -0.51 -12.03
C ASN A 24 -11.73 0.56 -11.25
N ALA A 25 -11.42 0.74 -9.96
CA ALA A 25 -12.03 1.79 -9.14
C ALA A 25 -11.80 3.20 -9.71
N ILE A 26 -10.59 3.48 -10.19
CA ILE A 26 -10.26 4.74 -10.85
C ILE A 26 -11.03 4.90 -12.16
N ALA A 27 -11.16 3.84 -12.96
CA ALA A 27 -11.92 3.90 -14.21
C ALA A 27 -13.41 4.18 -13.96
N GLU A 28 -13.99 3.57 -12.92
CA GLU A 28 -15.41 3.71 -12.58
C GLU A 28 -15.76 5.03 -11.91
N ARG A 29 -14.91 5.52 -10.98
CA ARG A 29 -15.24 6.65 -10.07
C ARG A 29 -14.26 7.80 -10.14
N GLY A 30 -13.22 7.70 -10.98
CA GLY A 30 -12.16 8.70 -11.09
C GLY A 30 -11.12 8.67 -9.97
N THR A 31 -11.34 7.90 -8.89
CA THR A 31 -10.44 7.82 -7.71
C THR A 31 -10.50 6.44 -7.06
N ALA A 32 -9.49 6.09 -6.26
CA ALA A 32 -9.48 4.90 -5.42
C ALA A 32 -8.96 5.17 -4.00
N LEU A 33 -9.40 4.36 -3.05
CA LEU A 33 -8.96 4.37 -1.66
C LEU A 33 -8.34 3.01 -1.32
N LEU A 34 -7.16 3.03 -0.72
CA LEU A 34 -6.46 1.85 -0.20
C LEU A 34 -6.19 2.04 1.30
N ALA A 35 -6.83 1.22 2.13
CA ALA A 35 -6.50 1.12 3.55
C ALA A 35 -5.57 -0.07 3.77
N VAL A 36 -4.44 0.13 4.43
CA VAL A 36 -3.44 -0.92 4.67
C VAL A 36 -3.15 -1.12 6.15
N SER A 37 -2.81 -2.36 6.50
CA SER A 37 -2.40 -2.73 7.86
C SER A 37 -0.87 -2.72 7.99
N GLY A 38 -0.38 -2.51 9.22
CA GLY A 38 1.03 -2.65 9.54
C GLY A 38 1.51 -4.11 9.63
N GLY A 39 2.70 -4.30 10.20
CA GLY A 39 3.31 -5.61 10.42
C GLY A 39 4.48 -5.92 9.49
N THR A 40 5.02 -7.14 9.57
CA THR A 40 6.23 -7.55 8.83
C THR A 40 5.93 -8.19 7.48
N THR A 41 4.78 -8.84 7.34
CA THR A 41 4.31 -9.46 6.09
C THR A 41 4.05 -8.46 4.95
N PRO A 42 3.46 -7.26 5.19
CA PRO A 42 3.12 -6.34 4.12
C PRO A 42 4.30 -5.72 3.39
N ALA A 43 5.51 -5.68 3.96
CA ALA A 43 6.65 -4.96 3.36
C ALA A 43 6.97 -5.43 1.93
N LYS A 44 6.98 -6.74 1.68
CA LYS A 44 7.21 -7.30 0.32
C LYS A 44 6.06 -6.98 -0.64
N PHE A 45 4.83 -7.05 -0.14
CA PHE A 45 3.64 -6.69 -0.91
C PHE A 45 3.66 -5.21 -1.28
N PHE A 46 3.99 -4.32 -0.34
CA PHE A 46 4.11 -2.88 -0.59
C PHE A 46 5.20 -2.57 -1.61
N ALA A 47 6.39 -3.16 -1.45
CA ALA A 47 7.47 -2.98 -2.40
C ALA A 47 7.05 -3.42 -3.81
N SER A 48 6.39 -4.57 -3.93
CA SER A 48 5.88 -5.04 -5.23
C SER A 48 4.78 -4.15 -5.80
N LEU A 49 3.83 -3.69 -4.98
CA LEU A 49 2.72 -2.83 -5.41
C LEU A 49 3.21 -1.44 -5.83
N SER A 50 4.20 -0.88 -5.11
CA SER A 50 4.71 0.47 -5.32
C SER A 50 5.29 0.69 -6.72
N SER A 51 5.79 -0.38 -7.34
CA SER A 51 6.38 -0.37 -8.69
C SER A 51 5.35 -0.52 -9.82
N ILE A 52 4.10 -0.90 -9.53
CA ILE A 52 3.09 -1.13 -10.58
C ILE A 52 2.59 0.22 -11.12
N PRO A 53 2.66 0.46 -12.45
CA PRO A 53 2.32 1.76 -13.03
C PRO A 53 0.80 1.92 -13.19
N ILE A 54 0.12 2.30 -12.10
CA ILE A 54 -1.27 2.76 -12.14
C ILE A 54 -1.34 4.27 -11.94
N ALA A 55 -2.53 4.88 -12.09
CA ALA A 55 -2.73 6.31 -11.88
C ALA A 55 -2.71 6.67 -10.37
N TRP A 56 -1.54 6.55 -9.74
CA TRP A 56 -1.34 6.72 -8.30
C TRP A 56 -1.74 8.10 -7.78
N ASN A 57 -1.63 9.15 -8.60
CA ASN A 57 -2.14 10.49 -8.28
C ASN A 57 -3.66 10.55 -8.02
N LYS A 58 -4.41 9.49 -8.38
CA LYS A 58 -5.84 9.32 -8.10
C LYS A 58 -6.12 8.35 -6.94
N VAL A 59 -5.06 7.84 -6.29
CA VAL A 59 -5.16 6.90 -5.18
C VAL A 59 -4.90 7.65 -3.87
N THR A 60 -5.81 7.49 -2.91
CA THR A 60 -5.59 7.85 -1.51
C THR A 60 -5.21 6.60 -0.73
N VAL A 61 -4.12 6.66 0.02
CA VAL A 61 -3.65 5.60 0.92
C VAL A 61 -3.88 6.04 2.36
N THR A 62 -4.40 5.14 3.20
CA THR A 62 -4.53 5.35 4.64
C THR A 62 -4.27 4.05 5.39
N LEU A 63 -4.35 4.11 6.72
CA LEU A 63 -4.06 2.98 7.61
C LEU A 63 -5.37 2.40 8.17
N VAL A 64 -5.38 1.10 8.41
CA VAL A 64 -6.47 0.44 9.16
C VAL A 64 -6.32 0.71 10.66
N ASP A 65 -5.08 0.69 11.15
CA ASP A 65 -4.70 0.96 12.54
C ASP A 65 -3.38 1.73 12.60
N GLU A 66 -3.12 2.44 13.68
CA GLU A 66 -1.86 3.13 13.93
C GLU A 66 -1.53 3.17 15.43
N ARG A 67 -0.24 3.34 15.73
CA ARG A 67 0.32 3.47 17.05
C ARG A 67 0.54 4.96 17.27
N CYS A 68 0.10 5.48 18.41
CA CYS A 68 0.28 6.89 18.77
C CYS A 68 1.75 7.18 19.14
N VAL A 69 2.63 7.12 18.15
CA VAL A 69 4.08 7.36 18.24
C VAL A 69 4.51 8.23 17.04
N PRO A 70 5.63 8.97 17.15
CA PRO A 70 6.15 9.73 16.02
C PRO A 70 6.39 8.85 14.79
N ALA A 71 6.23 9.42 13.59
CA ALA A 71 6.43 8.69 12.33
C ALA A 71 7.84 8.12 12.13
N SER A 72 8.86 8.70 12.79
CA SER A 72 10.23 8.19 12.81
C SER A 72 10.42 6.93 13.67
N SER A 73 9.42 6.57 14.48
CA SER A 73 9.46 5.37 15.31
C SER A 73 9.44 4.12 14.43
N PRO A 74 10.25 3.09 14.72
CA PRO A 74 10.19 1.80 14.01
C PRO A 74 8.85 1.07 14.21
N ARG A 75 7.99 1.55 15.12
CA ARG A 75 6.65 1.00 15.39
C ARG A 75 5.53 1.68 14.61
N SER A 76 5.83 2.78 13.91
CA SER A 76 4.84 3.56 13.15
C SER A 76 4.45 2.81 11.87
N ASN A 77 3.15 2.60 11.68
CA ASN A 77 2.62 2.04 10.44
C ASN A 77 2.73 3.05 9.29
N ALA A 78 2.60 4.35 9.56
CA ALA A 78 2.87 5.42 8.61
C ALA A 78 4.33 5.40 8.14
N GLY A 79 5.29 5.21 9.05
CA GLY A 79 6.71 5.03 8.72
C GLY A 79 6.94 3.81 7.81
N LEU A 80 6.29 2.68 8.11
CA LEU A 80 6.34 1.47 7.28
C LEU A 80 5.80 1.73 5.86
N VAL A 81 4.66 2.40 5.74
CA VAL A 81 4.02 2.74 4.45
C VAL A 81 4.90 3.70 3.65
N ALA A 82 5.44 4.74 4.28
CA ALA A 82 6.36 5.67 3.63
C ALA A 82 7.60 4.96 3.10
N ALA A 83 8.18 4.04 3.88
CA ALA A 83 9.40 3.34 3.51
C ALA A 83 9.22 2.28 2.42
N ASN A 84 8.02 1.68 2.28
CA ASN A 84 7.84 0.50 1.41
C ASN A 84 6.76 0.66 0.34
N LEU A 85 5.73 1.48 0.55
CA LEU A 85 4.62 1.65 -0.40
C LEU A 85 4.69 2.96 -1.16
N LEU A 86 4.95 4.09 -0.49
CA LEU A 86 4.98 5.42 -1.11
C LEU A 86 6.32 5.69 -1.81
N GLN A 87 6.72 4.74 -2.64
CA GLN A 87 7.97 4.70 -3.39
C GLN A 87 7.66 4.47 -4.87
N HIS A 88 8.64 4.64 -5.75
CA HIS A 88 8.53 4.36 -7.18
C HIS A 88 7.29 5.03 -7.81
N ALA A 89 6.42 4.28 -8.51
CA ALA A 89 5.22 4.83 -9.12
C ALA A 89 4.19 5.30 -8.07
N ALA A 90 4.12 4.60 -6.93
CA ALA A 90 3.21 4.90 -5.83
C ALA A 90 3.61 6.12 -4.99
N ALA A 91 4.79 6.71 -5.21
CA ALA A 91 5.17 7.98 -4.60
C ALA A 91 4.21 9.13 -4.95
N ALA A 92 3.47 9.02 -6.06
CA ALA A 92 2.46 10.00 -6.46
C ALA A 92 1.13 9.89 -5.68
N ALA A 93 0.95 8.86 -4.84
CA ALA A 93 -0.27 8.67 -4.07
C ALA A 93 -0.42 9.71 -2.96
N ARG A 94 -1.67 10.09 -2.66
CA ARG A 94 -1.96 10.91 -1.48
C ARG A 94 -2.01 10.02 -0.25
N PHE A 95 -1.19 10.29 0.75
CA PHE A 95 -1.26 9.59 2.04
C PHE A 95 -2.03 10.40 3.08
N VAL A 96 -2.92 9.72 3.81
CA VAL A 96 -3.70 10.28 4.93
C VAL A 96 -3.37 9.47 6.19
N PRO A 97 -2.51 9.98 7.09
CA PRO A 97 -2.16 9.29 8.34
C PRO A 97 -3.31 9.32 9.35
N LEU A 98 -3.26 8.42 10.33
CA LEU A 98 -4.19 8.42 11.47
C LEU A 98 -3.66 9.15 12.72
N TYR A 99 -2.35 9.43 12.76
CA TYR A 99 -1.66 10.09 13.88
C TYR A 99 -0.46 10.89 13.34
N GLN A 100 -0.14 12.03 13.96
CA GLN A 100 0.97 12.93 13.60
C GLN A 100 1.78 13.30 14.84
#